data_AF-A0A1H1Z669-F1
#
_entry.id   AF-A0A1H1Z669-F1
#
_cell.length_a   1.000
_cell.length_b   1.000
_cell.length_c   1.000
_cell.angle_alpha   90.00
_cell.angle_beta   90.00
_cell.angle_gamma   90.00
#
_symmetry.space_group_name_H-M   'P 1'
#
loop_
_entity.id
_entity.type
_entity.pdbx_description
1 polymer ?
#
loop_
_entity_poly.entity_id
_entity_poly.type
_entity_poly.pdbx_seq_one_letter_code
_entity_poly.pdbx_strand_id
1 'polypeptide(L)'
;MTTLDRPSTAPGSSPRSGLAGVPLSLEPLTRKDFTSDQEVRWCPGCGDYAVLAAFQGFMPELGIKKENTVIVSGIGCSSRFPYYVDSYGMHSIHGRATAIATGVATAREDAAVFVITGDGDALSIGGNHLIHILRRNVNVTILLFNNRIYGLTKGQYSPTSEIGKVTKSTPLGSLDNPFNPVSLALGAEATFVARTIDSDRKHLTSVLRAAAAHRGTSLVEIYQNCPIFNDNAFDALKDPSTSADAIIPLVHGEPIRFGTDDRLGVVRDPATGEFRVVEVAPPGEAPAPGSQQVGAEALVVHDAHLQDPSYAFGLSRLTDAGVLHRAPIGIFRDVAAPAYDDLAREQVALAATGGGSDDDALQSLINGGDTWVVS
;
A
#
# COMPACT_ATOMS: atom_id res chain seq x y z
N MET A 1 -25.55 16.42 -26.48
CA MET A 1 -24.53 15.47 -25.99
C MET A 1 -23.20 15.89 -26.59
N THR A 2 -22.70 17.04 -26.16
CA THR A 2 -21.36 17.53 -26.48
C THR A 2 -20.38 16.77 -25.59
N THR A 3 -19.42 16.10 -26.21
CA THR A 3 -18.24 15.58 -25.53
C THR A 3 -17.63 16.74 -24.75
N LEU A 4 -17.78 16.73 -23.42
CA LEU A 4 -16.94 17.52 -22.54
C LEU A 4 -15.52 17.05 -22.83
N ASP A 5 -14.77 17.85 -23.59
CA ASP A 5 -13.32 17.73 -23.64
C ASP A 5 -12.86 17.64 -22.19
N ARG A 6 -12.28 16.50 -21.82
CA ARG A 6 -11.53 16.38 -20.56
C ARG A 6 -10.62 17.61 -20.53
N PRO A 7 -10.59 18.41 -19.45
CA PRO A 7 -9.50 19.36 -19.30
C PRO A 7 -8.23 18.52 -19.39
N SER A 8 -7.54 18.66 -20.52
CA SER A 8 -6.18 18.20 -20.67
C SER A 8 -5.46 18.80 -19.48
N THR A 9 -4.95 17.95 -18.59
CA THR A 9 -3.90 18.37 -17.67
C THR A 9 -2.92 19.18 -18.51
N ALA A 10 -2.68 20.43 -18.13
CA ALA A 10 -1.85 21.32 -18.94
C ALA A 10 -0.52 20.60 -19.18
N PRO A 11 -0.07 20.41 -20.44
CA PRO A 11 1.18 19.72 -20.70
C PRO A 11 2.31 20.56 -20.08
N GLY A 12 2.82 20.12 -18.93
CA GLY A 12 3.89 20.80 -18.20
C GLY A 12 3.71 20.99 -16.69
N SER A 13 2.59 20.61 -16.05
CA SER A 13 2.54 20.61 -14.58
C SER A 13 3.32 19.41 -14.03
N SER A 14 4.42 19.66 -13.31
CA SER A 14 5.14 18.61 -12.57
C SER A 14 4.17 17.81 -11.69
N PRO A 15 4.36 16.49 -11.52
CA PRO A 15 3.54 15.70 -10.62
C PRO A 15 3.53 16.35 -9.23
N ARG A 16 2.34 16.67 -8.72
CA ARG A 16 2.21 17.16 -7.34
C ARG A 16 2.68 16.04 -6.41
N SER A 17 3.35 16.37 -5.31
CA SER A 17 3.61 15.41 -4.24
C SER A 17 2.29 15.02 -3.55
N GLY A 18 2.23 13.83 -2.95
CA GLY A 18 1.14 13.37 -2.08
C GLY A 18 0.82 14.33 -0.95
N LEU A 19 1.81 15.08 -0.48
CA LEU A 19 1.67 16.08 0.60
C LEU A 19 1.48 17.52 0.08
N ALA A 20 1.38 17.73 -1.23
CA ALA A 20 1.20 19.08 -1.77
C ALA A 20 -0.16 19.65 -1.34
N GLY A 21 -0.13 20.78 -0.63
CA GLY A 21 -1.30 21.42 -0.01
C GLY A 21 -1.38 21.21 1.51
N VAL A 22 -0.64 20.25 2.06
CA VAL A 22 -0.62 19.97 3.50
C VAL A 22 0.25 21.00 4.24
N PRO A 23 -0.28 21.70 5.26
CA PRO A 23 0.47 22.69 6.03
C PRO A 23 1.72 22.12 6.72
N LEU A 24 2.82 22.85 6.63
CA LEU A 24 4.07 22.54 7.33
C LEU A 24 4.08 23.10 8.76
N SER A 25 4.77 22.40 9.66
CA SER A 25 5.09 22.88 11.00
C SER A 25 6.10 24.03 10.93
N LEU A 26 5.95 25.01 11.82
CA LEU A 26 6.91 26.11 11.97
C LEU A 26 8.16 25.65 12.73
N GLU A 27 8.00 24.68 13.63
CA GLU A 27 9.07 24.13 14.46
C GLU A 27 9.40 22.69 14.02
N PRO A 28 10.68 22.27 14.10
CA PRO A 28 11.06 20.89 13.86
C PRO A 28 10.29 19.94 14.78
N LEU A 29 9.66 18.94 14.18
CA LEU A 29 8.95 17.91 14.93
C LEU A 29 9.92 16.80 15.35
N THR A 30 9.51 16.05 16.36
CA THR A 30 10.24 14.89 16.90
C THR A 30 9.32 13.69 17.00
N ARG A 31 9.90 12.50 17.19
CA ARG A 31 9.12 11.28 17.43
C ARG A 31 8.14 11.41 18.60
N LYS A 32 8.50 12.19 19.62
CA LYS A 32 7.67 12.40 20.80
C LYS A 32 6.36 13.11 20.45
N ASP A 33 6.38 14.01 19.47
CA ASP A 33 5.20 14.76 19.03
C ASP A 33 4.14 13.88 18.36
N PHE A 34 4.52 12.67 17.91
CA PHE A 34 3.63 11.67 17.32
C PHE A 34 3.39 10.48 18.25
N THR A 35 3.88 10.50 19.49
CA THR A 35 3.68 9.42 20.47
C THR A 35 2.55 9.80 21.42
N SER A 36 1.46 9.02 21.45
CA SER A 36 0.36 9.29 22.39
C SER A 36 0.70 8.86 23.82
N ASP A 37 -0.11 9.30 24.78
CA ASP A 37 -0.05 8.90 26.18
C ASP A 37 -0.72 7.54 26.48
N GLN A 38 -1.25 6.87 25.45
CA GLN A 38 -1.98 5.62 25.59
C GLN A 38 -1.02 4.43 25.69
N GLU A 39 -1.32 3.52 26.61
CA GLU A 39 -0.60 2.26 26.74
C GLU A 39 -0.84 1.35 25.52
N VAL A 40 0.25 0.88 24.91
CA VAL A 40 0.20 -0.07 23.79
C VAL A 40 -0.19 -1.45 24.30
N ARG A 41 -1.28 -2.02 23.77
CA ARG A 41 -1.88 -3.27 24.26
C ARG A 41 -1.67 -4.47 23.34
N TRP A 42 -0.62 -4.43 22.51
CA TRP A 42 -0.24 -5.57 21.69
C TRP A 42 0.59 -6.58 22.48
N CYS A 43 0.54 -7.84 22.06
CA CYS A 43 1.29 -8.92 22.71
C CYS A 43 2.81 -8.65 22.63
N PRO A 44 3.59 -9.00 23.66
CA PRO A 44 5.06 -8.93 23.59
C PRO A 44 5.58 -9.67 22.36
N GLY A 45 6.48 -9.03 21.61
CA GLY A 45 7.03 -9.58 20.35
C GLY A 45 6.15 -9.36 19.11
N CYS A 46 4.99 -8.71 19.22
CA CYS A 46 4.17 -8.38 18.05
C CYS A 46 4.89 -7.43 17.10
N GLY A 47 4.86 -7.73 15.80
CA GLY A 47 5.43 -6.87 14.76
C GLY A 47 4.85 -5.46 14.70
N ASP A 48 3.61 -5.27 15.17
CA ASP A 48 2.94 -3.96 15.23
C ASP A 48 3.77 -2.91 16.00
N TYR A 49 4.54 -3.31 17.03
CA TYR A 49 5.44 -2.41 17.75
C TYR A 49 6.54 -1.83 16.87
N ALA A 50 7.12 -2.65 15.99
CA ALA A 50 8.17 -2.21 15.08
C ALA A 50 7.61 -1.24 14.03
N VAL A 51 6.43 -1.54 13.50
CA VAL A 51 5.75 -0.67 12.52
C VAL A 51 5.35 0.67 13.17
N LEU A 52 4.80 0.66 14.38
CA LEU A 52 4.48 1.88 15.11
C LEU A 52 5.72 2.74 15.39
N ALA A 53 6.82 2.11 15.84
CA ALA A 53 8.06 2.82 16.10
C ALA A 53 8.67 3.44 14.84
N ALA A 54 8.62 2.73 13.71
CA ALA A 54 9.02 3.27 12.41
C ALA A 54 8.11 4.43 11.99
N PHE A 55 6.79 4.28 12.16
CA PHE A 55 5.82 5.31 11.83
C PHE A 55 6.06 6.61 12.60
N GLN A 56 6.10 6.54 13.93
CA GLN A 56 6.38 7.71 14.78
C GLN A 56 7.77 8.32 14.52
N GLY A 57 8.72 7.51 14.07
CA GLY A 57 10.07 7.96 13.73
C GLY A 57 10.16 8.71 12.40
N PHE A 58 9.39 8.32 11.38
CA PHE A 58 9.44 8.94 10.06
C PHE A 58 8.50 10.14 9.93
N MET A 59 7.37 10.17 10.65
CA MET A 59 6.40 11.28 10.57
C MET A 59 7.03 12.68 10.76
N PRO A 60 8.00 12.88 11.68
CA PRO A 60 8.74 14.14 11.79
C PRO A 60 9.47 14.57 10.52
N GLU A 61 9.97 13.61 9.72
CA GLU A 61 10.69 13.90 8.47
C GLU A 61 9.78 14.53 7.41
N LEU A 62 8.47 14.31 7.49
CA LEU A 62 7.51 14.92 6.56
C LEU A 62 7.34 16.43 6.81
N GLY A 63 7.64 16.91 8.01
CA GLY A 63 7.52 18.32 8.40
C GLY A 63 6.08 18.87 8.41
N ILE A 64 5.07 18.04 8.20
CA ILE A 64 3.66 18.44 8.20
C ILE A 64 3.15 18.64 9.63
N LYS A 65 2.20 19.56 9.81
CA LYS A 65 1.54 19.77 11.11
C LYS A 65 0.84 18.50 11.57
N LYS A 66 0.94 18.18 12.86
CA LYS A 66 0.33 16.96 13.42
C LYS A 66 -1.19 16.97 13.31
N GLU A 67 -1.82 18.14 13.44
CA GLU A 67 -3.25 18.35 13.26
C GLU A 67 -3.73 18.18 11.81
N ASN A 68 -2.81 18.12 10.86
CA ASN A 68 -3.07 17.82 9.45
C ASN A 68 -2.76 16.36 9.09
N THR A 69 -2.34 15.53 10.05
CA THR A 69 -2.24 14.07 9.89
C THR A 69 -3.52 13.42 10.38
N VAL A 70 -4.17 12.62 9.52
CA VAL A 70 -5.38 11.86 9.87
C VAL A 70 -5.15 10.37 9.66
N ILE A 71 -5.29 9.58 10.72
CA ILE A 71 -5.14 8.11 10.66
C ILE A 71 -6.51 7.45 10.79
N VAL A 72 -6.95 6.77 9.74
CA VAL A 72 -8.20 6.00 9.73
C VAL A 72 -7.88 4.52 9.80
N SER A 73 -8.50 3.78 10.70
CA SER A 73 -8.32 2.33 10.80
C SER A 73 -9.64 1.58 10.85
N GLY A 74 -9.60 0.29 10.51
CA GLY A 74 -10.77 -0.60 10.55
C GLY A 74 -10.93 -1.24 11.93
N ILE A 75 -11.06 -2.57 12.00
CA ILE A 75 -11.08 -3.34 13.27
C ILE A 75 -10.07 -4.49 13.21
N GLY A 76 -9.26 -4.63 14.26
CA GLY A 76 -8.19 -5.64 14.34
C GLY A 76 -7.10 -5.24 15.33
N CYS A 77 -6.09 -6.09 15.52
CA CYS A 77 -4.91 -5.71 16.32
C CYS A 77 -4.22 -4.50 15.70
N SER A 78 -3.94 -4.57 14.38
CA SER A 78 -3.40 -3.46 13.58
C SER A 78 -4.24 -2.20 13.74
N SER A 79 -5.57 -2.31 13.70
CA SER A 79 -6.48 -1.15 13.74
C SER A 79 -6.52 -0.38 15.05
N ARG A 80 -5.83 -0.84 16.11
CA ARG A 80 -5.61 -0.03 17.32
C ARG A 80 -4.60 1.10 17.12
N PHE A 81 -3.91 1.13 15.97
CA PHE A 81 -2.86 2.10 15.65
C PHE A 81 -3.21 3.58 15.92
N PRO A 82 -4.40 4.10 15.58
CA PRO A 82 -4.71 5.52 15.81
C PRO A 82 -4.71 5.91 17.28
N TYR A 83 -4.90 4.97 18.22
CA TYR A 83 -4.78 5.27 19.65
C TYR A 83 -3.34 5.57 20.09
N TYR A 84 -2.35 5.13 19.31
CA TYR A 84 -0.93 5.15 19.67
C TYR A 84 -0.14 6.27 18.97
N VAL A 85 -0.82 7.12 18.19
CA VAL A 85 -0.23 8.25 17.49
C VAL A 85 -0.95 9.53 17.91
N ASP A 86 -0.19 10.54 18.36
CA ASP A 86 -0.74 11.85 18.74
C ASP A 86 -1.05 12.69 17.49
N SER A 87 -2.19 12.41 16.86
CA SER A 87 -2.72 13.08 15.66
C SER A 87 -4.25 12.93 15.60
N TYR A 88 -4.92 13.44 14.57
CA TYR A 88 -6.32 13.08 14.36
C TYR A 88 -6.43 11.61 13.98
N GLY A 89 -7.32 10.88 14.65
CA GLY A 89 -7.50 9.45 14.45
C GLY A 89 -8.96 9.04 14.42
N MET A 90 -9.32 8.10 13.55
CA MET A 90 -10.63 7.45 13.53
C MET A 90 -10.47 5.94 13.51
N HIS A 91 -10.74 5.30 14.66
CA HIS A 91 -10.95 3.86 14.73
C HIS A 91 -12.39 3.57 14.30
N SER A 92 -12.54 3.13 13.05
CA SER A 92 -13.84 3.03 12.40
C SER A 92 -14.50 1.67 12.63
N ILE A 93 -15.20 1.14 11.62
CA ILE A 93 -15.83 -0.18 11.65
C ILE A 93 -15.13 -1.13 10.67
N HIS A 94 -15.30 -2.43 10.90
CA HIS A 94 -14.51 -3.47 10.23
C HIS A 94 -14.64 -3.38 8.70
N GLY A 95 -13.50 -3.24 8.02
CA GLY A 95 -13.36 -3.14 6.57
C GLY A 95 -13.95 -1.87 5.95
N ARG A 96 -14.16 -0.79 6.71
CA ARG A 96 -14.68 0.48 6.18
C ARG A 96 -13.69 1.64 6.23
N ALA A 97 -12.46 1.40 6.70
CA ALA A 97 -11.42 2.42 6.81
C ALA A 97 -11.14 3.13 5.48
N THR A 98 -11.01 2.38 4.38
CA THR A 98 -10.78 2.93 3.04
C THR A 98 -11.96 3.77 2.52
N ALA A 99 -13.20 3.36 2.79
CA ALA A 99 -14.39 4.13 2.43
C ALA A 99 -14.44 5.47 3.17
N ILE A 100 -14.15 5.46 4.47
CA ILE A 100 -14.12 6.66 5.30
C ILE A 100 -12.96 7.58 4.91
N ALA A 101 -11.76 7.02 4.72
CA ALA A 101 -10.58 7.76 4.27
C ALA A 101 -10.81 8.45 2.92
N THR A 102 -11.57 7.84 2.02
CA THR A 102 -11.99 8.48 0.76
C THR A 102 -12.77 9.76 1.01
N GLY A 103 -13.71 9.74 1.96
CA GLY A 103 -14.49 10.93 2.35
C GLY A 103 -13.60 12.03 2.94
N VAL A 104 -12.67 11.66 3.83
CA VAL A 104 -11.72 12.61 4.44
C VAL A 104 -10.84 13.27 3.37
N ALA A 105 -10.17 12.48 2.53
CA ALA A 105 -9.27 12.99 1.50
C ALA A 105 -10.00 13.85 0.45
N THR A 106 -11.24 13.50 0.11
CA THR A 106 -12.06 14.29 -0.83
C THR A 106 -12.44 15.65 -0.21
N ALA A 107 -12.82 15.66 1.06
CA ALA A 107 -13.29 16.87 1.75
C ALA A 107 -12.17 17.79 2.25
N ARG A 108 -10.96 17.28 2.49
CA ARG A 108 -9.85 18.00 3.14
C ARG A 108 -8.56 17.81 2.35
N GLU A 109 -8.30 18.70 1.40
CA GLU A 109 -7.05 18.69 0.62
C GLU A 109 -5.80 19.06 1.44
N ASP A 110 -6.01 19.67 2.60
CA ASP A 110 -4.96 20.06 3.55
C ASP A 110 -4.61 18.94 4.54
N ALA A 111 -5.17 17.73 4.39
CA ALA A 111 -4.92 16.60 5.28
C ALA A 111 -4.08 15.49 4.62
N ALA A 112 -3.05 15.02 5.32
CA ALA A 112 -2.34 13.79 4.99
C ALA A 112 -3.08 12.59 5.61
N VAL A 113 -3.69 11.76 4.76
CA VAL A 113 -4.55 10.65 5.21
C VAL A 113 -3.81 9.32 5.12
N PHE A 114 -3.69 8.65 6.28
CA PHE A 114 -3.12 7.31 6.41
C PHE A 114 -4.22 6.32 6.78
N VAL A 115 -4.23 5.17 6.12
CA VAL A 115 -5.15 4.06 6.41
C VAL A 115 -4.35 2.92 7.02
N ILE A 116 -4.72 2.49 8.23
CA ILE A 116 -4.11 1.33 8.89
C ILE A 116 -5.11 0.18 8.92
N THR A 117 -4.71 -0.95 8.38
CA THR A 117 -5.61 -2.09 8.21
C THR A 117 -4.85 -3.41 8.37
N GLY A 118 -5.55 -4.45 8.80
CA GLY A 118 -5.05 -5.83 8.76
C GLY A 118 -5.39 -6.49 7.43
N ASP A 119 -4.70 -7.57 7.11
CA ASP A 119 -5.05 -8.48 6.01
C ASP A 119 -6.54 -8.85 5.98
N GLY A 120 -7.13 -9.24 7.11
CA GLY A 120 -8.57 -9.53 7.19
C GLY A 120 -9.49 -8.35 6.97
N ASP A 121 -9.15 -7.23 7.59
CA ASP A 121 -9.95 -6.01 7.53
C ASP A 121 -10.04 -5.48 6.10
N ALA A 122 -8.93 -5.48 5.36
CA ALA A 122 -8.87 -4.96 4.00
C ALA A 122 -9.15 -5.98 2.90
N LEU A 123 -8.77 -7.26 3.06
CA LEU A 123 -8.84 -8.26 1.97
C LEU A 123 -10.03 -9.22 2.12
N SER A 124 -10.73 -9.22 3.26
CA SER A 124 -11.99 -9.95 3.45
C SER A 124 -13.16 -8.98 3.35
N ILE A 125 -13.72 -8.56 4.48
CA ILE A 125 -14.92 -7.70 4.54
C ILE A 125 -14.71 -6.32 3.90
N GLY A 126 -13.47 -5.82 3.84
CA GLY A 126 -13.10 -4.55 3.19
C GLY A 126 -12.71 -4.66 1.72
N GLY A 127 -12.65 -5.87 1.14
CA GLY A 127 -12.05 -6.11 -0.18
C GLY A 127 -12.59 -5.21 -1.29
N ASN A 128 -13.91 -5.06 -1.36
CA ASN A 128 -14.54 -4.23 -2.40
C ASN A 128 -14.19 -2.74 -2.24
N HIS A 129 -14.07 -2.24 -1.01
CA HIS A 129 -13.68 -0.85 -0.77
C HIS A 129 -12.21 -0.62 -1.08
N LEU A 130 -11.34 -1.59 -0.76
CA LEU A 130 -9.92 -1.56 -1.12
C LEU A 130 -9.73 -1.47 -2.64
N ILE A 131 -10.38 -2.34 -3.40
CA ILE A 131 -10.28 -2.33 -4.88
C ILE A 131 -10.73 -0.97 -5.44
N HIS A 132 -11.82 -0.40 -4.92
CA HIS A 132 -12.33 0.85 -5.46
C HIS A 132 -11.55 2.10 -5.03
N ILE A 133 -10.91 2.13 -3.86
CA ILE A 133 -10.03 3.26 -3.51
C ILE A 133 -8.78 3.26 -4.40
N LEU A 134 -8.19 2.08 -4.64
CA LEU A 134 -7.04 1.91 -5.53
C LEU A 134 -7.37 2.32 -6.96
N ARG A 135 -8.47 1.78 -7.53
CA ARG A 135 -8.94 2.11 -8.88
C ARG A 135 -9.24 3.59 -9.09
N ARG A 136 -9.76 4.26 -8.06
CA ARG A 136 -10.01 5.71 -8.11
C ARG A 136 -8.72 6.52 -7.99
N ASN A 137 -7.65 5.94 -7.46
CA ASN A 137 -6.42 6.67 -7.17
C ASN A 137 -6.67 7.86 -6.22
N VAL A 138 -7.37 7.62 -5.10
CA VAL A 138 -7.58 8.64 -4.07
C VAL A 138 -6.26 8.91 -3.34
N ASN A 139 -5.91 10.17 -3.07
CA ASN A 139 -4.66 10.54 -2.41
C ASN A 139 -4.60 10.11 -0.94
N VAL A 140 -4.21 8.86 -0.68
CA VAL A 140 -4.09 8.26 0.67
C VAL A 140 -2.96 7.24 0.72
N THR A 141 -2.40 7.04 1.91
CA THR A 141 -1.38 5.99 2.16
C THR A 141 -1.96 4.85 2.98
N ILE A 142 -2.09 3.67 2.39
CA ILE A 142 -2.62 2.46 3.02
C ILE A 142 -1.47 1.56 3.50
N LEU A 143 -1.41 1.32 4.80
CA LEU A 143 -0.49 0.37 5.43
C LEU A 143 -1.26 -0.90 5.80
N LEU A 144 -1.03 -1.97 5.06
CA LEU A 144 -1.68 -3.27 5.23
C LEU A 144 -0.76 -4.19 6.04
N PHE A 145 -1.15 -4.47 7.28
CA PHE A 145 -0.39 -5.30 8.19
C PHE A 145 -0.80 -6.75 7.93
N ASN A 146 0.07 -7.49 7.24
CA ASN A 146 -0.17 -8.88 6.87
C ASN A 146 0.52 -9.79 7.86
N ASN A 147 -0.26 -10.37 8.78
CA ASN A 147 0.17 -11.43 9.69
C ASN A 147 -0.45 -12.79 9.37
N ARG A 148 -1.17 -12.88 8.24
CA ARG A 148 -1.84 -14.09 7.76
C ARG A 148 -2.81 -14.70 8.76
N ILE A 149 -3.41 -13.91 9.66
CA ILE A 149 -4.34 -14.42 10.68
C ILE A 149 -5.24 -13.36 11.32
N TYR A 150 -6.45 -13.73 11.72
CA TYR A 150 -7.28 -12.84 12.56
C TYR A 150 -6.85 -12.91 14.02
N GLY A 151 -5.84 -12.11 14.37
CA GLY A 151 -5.27 -12.08 15.72
C GLY A 151 -6.26 -11.67 16.81
N LEU A 152 -6.97 -10.55 16.61
CA LEU A 152 -7.86 -9.98 17.64
C LEU A 152 -9.03 -10.90 18.01
N THR A 153 -9.56 -11.64 17.03
CA THR A 153 -10.66 -12.60 17.22
C THR A 153 -10.17 -14.00 17.63
N LYS A 154 -8.89 -14.11 18.03
CA LYS A 154 -8.24 -15.27 18.63
C LYS A 154 -7.85 -16.39 17.66
N GLY A 155 -7.42 -16.03 16.45
CA GLY A 155 -6.65 -16.90 15.57
C GLY A 155 -7.47 -17.72 14.58
N GLN A 156 -8.34 -17.09 13.80
CA GLN A 156 -8.95 -17.67 12.60
C GLN A 156 -8.09 -17.36 11.38
N TYR A 157 -8.10 -18.21 10.36
CA TYR A 157 -7.38 -17.95 9.11
C TYR A 157 -7.90 -16.66 8.44
N SER A 158 -7.01 -15.95 7.76
CA SER A 158 -7.28 -14.74 6.98
C SER A 158 -7.20 -15.05 5.48
N PRO A 159 -7.58 -14.10 4.61
CA PRO A 159 -7.44 -14.27 3.15
C PRO A 159 -6.00 -14.38 2.65
N THR A 160 -4.99 -14.22 3.52
CA THR A 160 -3.56 -14.40 3.20
C THR A 160 -2.94 -15.61 3.90
N SER A 161 -3.72 -16.37 4.69
CA SER A 161 -3.27 -17.65 5.26
C SER A 161 -3.01 -18.67 4.16
N GLU A 162 -1.92 -19.42 4.29
CA GLU A 162 -1.58 -20.52 3.40
C GLU A 162 -2.66 -21.62 3.39
N ILE A 163 -2.77 -22.36 2.28
CA ILE A 163 -3.61 -23.56 2.20
C ILE A 163 -3.13 -24.59 3.22
N GLY A 164 -4.08 -25.28 3.87
CA GLY A 164 -3.80 -26.27 4.90
C GLY A 164 -3.54 -25.65 6.28
N LYS A 165 -3.63 -24.33 6.44
CA LYS A 165 -3.43 -23.67 7.73
C LYS A 165 -4.49 -24.12 8.74
N VAL A 166 -4.04 -24.88 9.73
CA VAL A 166 -4.88 -25.33 10.85
C VAL A 166 -5.09 -24.17 11.80
N THR A 167 -6.35 -23.78 11.99
CA THR A 167 -6.75 -22.74 12.95
C THR A 167 -7.98 -23.20 13.73
N LYS A 168 -8.47 -22.37 14.66
CA LYS A 168 -9.68 -22.72 15.43
C LYS A 168 -10.92 -22.90 14.56
N SER A 169 -11.06 -22.12 13.47
CA SER A 169 -12.18 -22.22 12.54
C SER A 169 -11.90 -23.15 11.35
N THR A 170 -10.64 -23.55 11.15
CA THR A 170 -10.21 -24.50 10.12
C THR A 170 -9.43 -25.66 10.75
N PRO A 171 -10.06 -26.49 11.61
CA PRO A 171 -9.36 -27.55 12.33
C PRO A 171 -8.76 -28.63 11.44
N LEU A 172 -9.21 -28.73 10.18
CA LEU A 172 -8.69 -29.64 9.16
C LEU A 172 -7.78 -28.94 8.13
N GLY A 173 -7.42 -27.68 8.38
CA GLY A 173 -6.71 -26.83 7.43
C GLY A 173 -7.63 -25.95 6.58
N SER A 174 -7.15 -24.78 6.18
CA SER A 174 -7.82 -23.89 5.22
C SER A 174 -7.81 -24.50 3.81
N LEU A 175 -8.87 -24.24 3.04
CA LEU A 175 -8.96 -24.66 1.64
C LEU A 175 -8.82 -23.49 0.67
N ASP A 176 -8.93 -22.26 1.17
CA ASP A 176 -8.91 -21.04 0.37
C ASP A 176 -7.53 -20.79 -0.21
N ASN A 177 -7.50 -20.42 -1.50
CA ASN A 177 -6.29 -19.92 -2.12
C ASN A 177 -5.99 -18.52 -1.54
N PRO A 178 -4.78 -18.29 -0.98
CA PRO A 178 -4.44 -16.99 -0.42
C PRO A 178 -4.40 -15.91 -1.51
N PHE A 179 -4.92 -14.73 -1.19
CA PHE A 179 -4.62 -13.54 -1.97
C PHE A 179 -3.14 -13.19 -1.87
N ASN A 180 -2.58 -12.73 -2.99
CA ASN A 180 -1.37 -11.93 -3.00
C ASN A 180 -1.80 -10.45 -3.00
N PRO A 181 -1.60 -9.69 -1.89
CA PRO A 181 -2.09 -8.32 -1.79
C PRO A 181 -1.50 -7.38 -2.86
N VAL A 182 -0.24 -7.60 -3.22
CA VAL A 182 0.43 -6.86 -4.31
C VAL A 182 -0.24 -7.17 -5.65
N SER A 183 -0.48 -8.45 -5.97
CA SER A 183 -1.17 -8.81 -7.21
C SER A 183 -2.59 -8.24 -7.26
N LEU A 184 -3.33 -8.28 -6.14
CA LEU A 184 -4.68 -7.71 -6.07
C LEU A 184 -4.66 -6.19 -6.35
N ALA A 185 -3.71 -5.47 -5.76
CA ALA A 185 -3.61 -4.03 -5.92
C ALA A 185 -3.21 -3.62 -7.35
N LEU A 186 -2.25 -4.34 -7.93
CA LEU A 186 -1.83 -4.13 -9.32
C LEU A 186 -2.95 -4.47 -10.30
N GLY A 187 -3.73 -5.52 -10.04
CA GLY A 187 -4.94 -5.86 -10.80
C GLY A 187 -6.06 -4.83 -10.67
N ALA A 188 -6.06 -4.03 -9.59
CA ALA A 188 -6.95 -2.89 -9.40
C ALA A 188 -6.37 -1.57 -9.95
N GLU A 189 -5.26 -1.63 -10.70
CA GLU A 189 -4.53 -0.50 -11.29
C GLU A 189 -3.97 0.51 -10.28
N ALA A 190 -3.62 0.05 -9.08
CA ALA A 190 -2.93 0.89 -8.10
C ALA A 190 -1.68 1.56 -8.70
N THR A 191 -1.50 2.84 -8.37
CA THR A 191 -0.43 3.68 -8.91
C THR A 191 0.84 3.63 -8.08
N PHE A 192 0.74 3.28 -6.80
CA PHE A 192 1.87 2.95 -5.94
C PHE A 192 1.61 1.65 -5.18
N VAL A 193 2.52 0.68 -5.31
CA VAL A 193 2.46 -0.61 -4.61
C VAL A 193 3.84 -1.00 -4.12
N ALA A 194 3.95 -1.28 -2.83
CA ALA A 194 5.20 -1.72 -2.21
C ALA A 194 4.96 -2.86 -1.21
N ARG A 195 6.02 -3.61 -0.92
CA ARG A 195 6.06 -4.60 0.15
C ARG A 195 7.30 -4.43 1.00
N THR A 196 7.17 -4.63 2.31
CA THR A 196 8.26 -4.55 3.27
C THR A 196 8.03 -5.51 4.44
N ILE A 197 9.01 -5.59 5.34
CA ILE A 197 9.02 -6.46 6.52
C ILE A 197 9.15 -5.58 7.76
N ASP A 198 8.41 -5.90 8.82
CA ASP A 198 8.43 -5.18 10.11
C ASP A 198 9.84 -5.08 10.76
N SER A 199 10.68 -6.10 10.57
CA SER A 199 12.02 -6.20 11.15
C SER A 199 13.09 -5.40 10.43
N ASP A 200 12.91 -5.08 9.15
CA ASP A 200 13.83 -4.20 8.41
C ASP A 200 13.37 -2.75 8.51
N ARG A 201 13.73 -2.10 9.62
CA ARG A 201 13.32 -0.72 9.92
C ARG A 201 13.83 0.29 8.88
N LYS A 202 15.02 0.09 8.33
CA LYS A 202 15.62 1.02 7.35
C LYS A 202 14.82 0.97 6.06
N HIS A 203 14.57 -0.24 5.55
CA HIS A 203 13.77 -0.44 4.35
C HIS A 203 12.32 0.03 4.56
N LEU A 204 11.66 -0.38 5.65
CA LEU A 204 10.31 0.05 6.01
C LEU A 204 10.19 1.58 6.01
N THR A 205 11.10 2.28 6.68
CA THR A 205 11.09 3.76 6.74
C THR A 205 11.25 4.38 5.34
N SER A 206 12.12 3.81 4.50
CA SER A 206 12.31 4.30 3.12
C SER A 206 11.06 4.14 2.26
N VAL A 207 10.36 3.00 2.37
CA VAL A 207 9.12 2.74 1.65
C VAL A 207 8.00 3.66 2.14
N LEU A 208 7.89 3.90 3.45
CA LEU A 208 6.89 4.83 4.02
C LEU A 208 7.09 6.26 3.51
N ARG A 209 8.34 6.71 3.37
CA ARG A 209 8.67 8.02 2.80
C ARG A 209 8.22 8.13 1.34
N ALA A 210 8.52 7.12 0.53
CA ALA A 210 8.09 7.09 -0.87
C ALA A 210 6.56 7.05 -0.98
N ALA A 211 5.90 6.21 -0.18
CA ALA A 211 4.45 6.06 -0.16
C ALA A 211 3.73 7.37 0.23
N ALA A 212 4.25 8.11 1.20
CA ALA A 212 3.70 9.41 1.60
C ALA A 212 3.96 10.51 0.57
N ALA A 213 5.06 10.42 -0.19
CA ALA A 213 5.40 11.38 -1.22
C ALA A 213 4.58 11.18 -2.52
N HIS A 214 4.06 9.98 -2.75
CA HIS A 214 3.25 9.63 -3.91
C HIS A 214 1.89 10.32 -3.89
N ARG A 215 1.47 10.87 -5.04
CA ARG A 215 0.16 11.52 -5.20
C ARG A 215 -0.83 10.55 -5.82
N GLY A 216 -1.73 10.05 -4.98
CA GLY A 216 -2.63 8.97 -5.33
C GLY A 216 -2.71 7.93 -4.22
N THR A 217 -3.24 6.75 -4.53
CA THR A 217 -3.33 5.69 -3.53
C THR A 217 -2.04 4.88 -3.47
N SER A 218 -1.37 4.93 -2.32
CA SER A 218 -0.24 4.06 -2.00
C SER A 218 -0.71 2.85 -1.21
N LEU A 219 -0.40 1.64 -1.66
CA LEU A 219 -0.53 0.42 -0.85
C LEU A 219 0.84 -0.11 -0.45
N VAL A 220 1.08 -0.22 0.86
CA VAL A 220 2.27 -0.85 1.44
C VAL A 220 1.84 -2.09 2.19
N GLU A 221 2.15 -3.27 1.65
CA GLU A 221 2.05 -4.53 2.38
C GLU A 221 3.23 -4.67 3.35
N ILE A 222 2.94 -4.88 4.62
CA ILE A 222 3.96 -5.07 5.66
C ILE A 222 3.80 -6.48 6.23
N TYR A 223 4.78 -7.33 6.00
CA TYR A 223 4.86 -8.61 6.68
C TYR A 223 5.14 -8.39 8.17
N GLN A 224 4.17 -8.78 8.99
CA GLN A 224 4.07 -8.44 10.40
C GLN A 224 3.88 -9.71 11.22
N ASN A 225 4.76 -9.98 12.20
CA ASN A 225 4.67 -11.23 12.97
C ASN A 225 3.59 -11.19 14.06
N CYS A 226 2.75 -12.23 14.15
CA CYS A 226 1.76 -12.42 15.22
C CYS A 226 2.19 -13.55 16.17
N PRO A 227 2.93 -13.27 17.25
CA PRO A 227 3.59 -14.30 18.07
C PRO A 227 2.62 -15.24 18.80
N ILE A 228 1.37 -14.83 19.01
CA ILE A 228 0.40 -15.64 19.78
C ILE A 228 -0.35 -16.65 18.91
N PHE A 229 -0.63 -16.32 17.65
CA PHE A 229 -1.51 -17.13 16.80
C PHE A 229 -0.87 -17.59 15.49
N ASN A 230 0.15 -16.88 15.00
CA ASN A 230 0.82 -17.22 13.75
C ASN A 230 2.29 -16.81 13.81
N ASP A 231 2.98 -17.29 14.84
CA ASP A 231 4.39 -17.02 15.04
C ASP A 231 5.19 -17.58 13.87
N ASN A 232 6.28 -16.92 13.53
CA ASN A 232 7.25 -17.38 12.53
C ASN A 232 6.72 -17.50 11.10
N ALA A 233 5.57 -16.88 10.80
CA ALA A 233 4.93 -16.92 9.48
C ALA A 233 5.81 -16.37 8.33
N PHE A 234 6.85 -15.59 8.67
CA PHE A 234 7.76 -14.95 7.73
C PHE A 234 9.23 -15.21 8.07
N ASP A 235 9.55 -16.27 8.82
CA ASP A 235 10.92 -16.52 9.32
C ASP A 235 11.98 -16.64 8.22
N ALA A 236 11.62 -17.24 7.08
CA ALA A 236 12.53 -17.33 5.93
C ALA A 236 13.01 -15.96 5.42
N LEU A 237 12.25 -14.89 5.66
CA LEU A 237 12.64 -13.52 5.29
C LEU A 237 13.38 -12.78 6.42
N LYS A 238 13.42 -13.35 7.62
CA LYS A 238 13.96 -12.70 8.83
C LYS A 238 15.24 -13.35 9.33
N ASP A 239 15.35 -14.67 9.18
CA ASP A 239 16.51 -15.43 9.60
C ASP A 239 17.71 -15.06 8.70
N PRO A 240 18.83 -14.57 9.26
CA PRO A 240 20.02 -14.22 8.49
C PRO A 240 20.58 -15.37 7.63
N SER A 241 20.32 -16.63 8.01
CA SER A 241 20.78 -17.81 7.27
C SER A 241 19.96 -18.11 6.02
N THR A 242 18.76 -17.56 5.88
CA THR A 242 17.84 -17.85 4.76
C THR A 242 17.41 -16.60 4.00
N SER A 243 17.36 -15.45 4.67
CA SER A 243 16.85 -14.18 4.12
C SER A 243 17.55 -13.73 2.83
N ALA A 244 18.86 -13.95 2.71
CA ALA A 244 19.60 -13.62 1.49
C ALA A 244 19.05 -14.33 0.24
N ASP A 245 18.65 -15.60 0.38
CA ASP A 245 18.10 -16.43 -0.70
C ASP A 245 16.58 -16.26 -0.87
N ALA A 246 15.91 -15.66 0.11
CA ALA A 246 14.46 -15.51 0.14
C ALA A 246 13.96 -14.12 -0.26
N ILE A 247 14.73 -13.06 0.02
CA ILE A 247 14.39 -11.69 -0.35
C ILE A 247 14.84 -11.43 -1.80
N ILE A 248 13.88 -11.07 -2.66
CA ILE A 248 14.17 -10.54 -4.00
C ILE A 248 14.10 -9.02 -3.91
N PRO A 249 15.23 -8.29 -3.81
CA PRO A 249 15.22 -6.85 -3.61
C PRO A 249 14.78 -6.14 -4.89
N LEU A 250 13.84 -5.21 -4.75
CA LEU A 250 13.38 -4.35 -5.83
C LEU A 250 13.93 -2.94 -5.61
N VAL A 251 15.05 -2.63 -6.27
CA VAL A 251 15.69 -1.32 -6.25
C VAL A 251 15.65 -0.72 -7.65
N HIS A 252 14.96 0.41 -7.81
CA HIS A 252 14.78 1.03 -9.12
C HIS A 252 16.14 1.37 -9.77
N GLY A 253 16.29 0.99 -11.04
CA GLY A 253 17.50 1.20 -11.83
C GLY A 253 18.60 0.15 -11.63
N GLU A 254 18.42 -0.80 -10.71
CA GLU A 254 19.40 -1.86 -10.45
C GLU A 254 18.97 -3.22 -11.03
N PRO A 255 19.91 -4.05 -11.51
CA PRO A 255 19.63 -5.44 -11.83
C PRO A 255 19.08 -6.19 -10.60
N ILE A 256 18.02 -6.98 -10.79
CA ILE A 256 17.45 -7.79 -9.71
C ILE A 256 18.36 -9.01 -9.48
N ARG A 257 19.26 -8.87 -8.51
CA ARG A 257 20.24 -9.87 -8.08
C ARG A 257 20.16 -10.07 -6.57
N PHE A 258 20.30 -11.31 -6.11
CA PHE A 258 20.15 -11.69 -4.70
C PHE A 258 20.75 -13.07 -4.42
N GLY A 259 20.53 -13.59 -3.23
CA GLY A 259 21.09 -14.85 -2.78
C GLY A 259 22.45 -14.69 -2.11
N THR A 260 22.86 -15.71 -1.38
CA THR A 260 24.21 -15.81 -0.83
C THR A 260 25.23 -15.66 -1.96
N ASP A 261 26.20 -14.77 -1.78
CA ASP A 261 27.21 -14.40 -2.80
C ASP A 261 26.61 -13.91 -4.14
N ASP A 262 25.41 -13.32 -4.10
CA ASP A 262 24.68 -12.81 -5.26
C ASP A 262 24.48 -13.86 -6.37
N ARG A 263 24.32 -15.13 -5.99
CA ARG A 263 24.26 -16.26 -6.92
C ARG A 263 22.95 -16.39 -7.70
N LEU A 264 21.90 -15.64 -7.33
CA LEU A 264 20.58 -15.68 -7.95
C LEU A 264 20.21 -14.35 -8.60
N GLY A 265 19.34 -14.40 -9.60
CA GLY A 265 18.80 -13.20 -10.24
C GLY A 265 17.48 -13.47 -10.95
N VAL A 266 16.80 -12.39 -11.34
CA VAL A 266 15.52 -12.47 -12.05
C VAL A 266 15.72 -12.17 -13.52
N VAL A 267 15.26 -13.07 -14.38
CA VAL A 267 15.20 -12.90 -15.84
C VAL A 267 13.74 -12.81 -16.29
N ARG A 268 13.52 -12.22 -17.46
CA ARG A 268 12.21 -12.18 -18.12
C ARG A 268 12.28 -12.93 -19.44
N ASP A 269 11.45 -13.95 -19.59
CA ASP A 269 11.35 -14.72 -20.82
C ASP A 269 10.79 -13.82 -21.95
N PRO A 270 11.51 -13.62 -23.07
CA PRO A 270 11.06 -12.73 -24.13
C PRO A 270 9.88 -13.30 -24.94
N ALA A 271 9.67 -14.61 -24.92
CA ALA A 271 8.57 -15.25 -25.65
C ALA A 271 7.27 -15.27 -24.84
N THR A 272 7.36 -15.52 -23.53
CA THR A 272 6.17 -15.61 -22.66
C THR A 272 5.93 -14.37 -21.80
N GLY A 273 6.94 -13.53 -21.61
CA GLY A 273 6.92 -12.39 -20.70
C GLY A 273 7.04 -12.76 -19.21
N GLU A 274 7.19 -14.05 -18.90
CA GLU A 274 7.24 -14.60 -17.53
C GLU A 274 8.56 -14.25 -16.83
N PHE A 275 8.48 -13.91 -15.54
CA PHE A 275 9.65 -13.73 -14.70
C PHE A 275 10.06 -15.05 -14.06
N ARG A 276 11.36 -15.36 -14.07
CA ARG A 276 11.91 -16.57 -13.42
C ARG A 276 13.17 -16.22 -12.63
N VAL A 277 13.40 -16.96 -11.56
CA VAL A 277 14.67 -16.91 -10.82
C VAL A 277 15.64 -17.91 -11.44
N VAL A 278 16.87 -17.48 -11.70
CA VAL A 278 17.94 -18.29 -12.29
C VAL A 278 19.24 -18.13 -11.50
N GLU A 279 20.17 -19.05 -11.68
CA GLU A 279 21.54 -18.89 -11.20
C GLU A 279 22.32 -17.93 -12.09
N VAL A 280 23.15 -17.10 -11.48
CA VAL A 280 23.91 -16.04 -12.17
C VAL A 280 25.39 -16.28 -11.95
N ALA A 281 26.18 -16.08 -13.01
CA ALA A 281 27.64 -16.11 -12.91
C ALA A 281 28.13 -15.04 -11.91
N PRO A 282 29.24 -15.26 -11.19
CA PRO A 282 29.79 -14.28 -10.26
C PRO A 282 29.94 -12.88 -10.87
N PRO A 283 29.80 -11.80 -10.09
CA PRO A 283 29.91 -10.44 -10.61
C PRO A 283 31.22 -10.22 -11.39
N GLY A 284 31.10 -9.82 -12.66
CA GLY A 284 32.25 -9.57 -13.54
C GLY A 284 32.79 -10.81 -14.26
N GLU A 285 32.21 -11.99 -14.05
CA GLU A 285 32.60 -13.23 -14.72
C GLU A 285 31.55 -13.67 -15.74
N ALA A 286 32.00 -14.33 -16.81
CA ALA A 286 31.11 -14.98 -17.77
C ALA A 286 30.63 -16.33 -17.21
N PRO A 287 29.43 -16.82 -17.61
CA PRO A 287 28.96 -18.14 -17.23
C PRO A 287 29.97 -19.24 -17.57
N ALA A 288 30.22 -20.13 -16.60
CA ALA A 288 31.13 -21.26 -16.81
C ALA A 288 30.66 -22.14 -17.99
N PRO A 289 31.57 -22.57 -18.89
CA PRO A 289 31.19 -23.41 -20.03
C PRO A 289 30.44 -24.67 -19.58
N GLY A 290 29.22 -24.86 -20.10
CA GLY A 290 28.37 -26.01 -19.76
C GLY A 290 27.54 -25.87 -18.48
N SER A 291 27.60 -24.72 -17.77
CA SER A 291 26.68 -24.42 -16.67
C SER A 291 25.33 -23.91 -17.18
N GLN A 292 24.31 -23.91 -16.31
CA GLN A 292 23.01 -23.29 -16.58
C GLN A 292 22.95 -21.82 -16.10
N GLN A 293 24.09 -21.23 -15.74
CA GLN A 293 24.15 -19.86 -15.25
C GLN A 293 23.94 -18.87 -16.39
N VAL A 294 23.32 -17.73 -16.07
CA VAL A 294 23.21 -16.59 -16.99
C VAL A 294 24.22 -15.51 -16.64
N GLY A 295 24.57 -14.69 -17.64
CA GLY A 295 25.35 -13.48 -17.42
C GLY A 295 24.50 -12.35 -16.82
N ALA A 296 25.17 -11.31 -16.29
CA ALA A 296 24.50 -10.17 -15.66
C ALA A 296 23.62 -9.37 -16.65
N GLU A 297 23.94 -9.40 -17.94
CA GLU A 297 23.19 -8.76 -19.02
C GLU A 297 21.81 -9.37 -19.28
N ALA A 298 21.59 -10.60 -18.83
CA ALA A 298 20.28 -11.26 -18.94
C ALA A 298 19.31 -10.81 -17.83
N LEU A 299 19.83 -10.21 -16.76
CA LEU A 299 19.02 -9.83 -15.61
C LEU A 299 18.09 -8.67 -15.92
N VAL A 300 16.89 -8.75 -15.35
CA VAL A 300 15.95 -7.64 -15.36
C VAL A 300 16.52 -6.50 -14.52
N VAL A 301 16.66 -5.33 -15.13
CA VAL A 301 16.84 -4.08 -14.39
C VAL A 301 15.48 -3.64 -13.88
N HIS A 302 15.36 -3.40 -12.58
CA HIS A 302 14.07 -3.08 -11.98
C HIS A 302 13.62 -1.66 -12.35
N ASP A 303 12.40 -1.52 -12.87
CA ASP A 303 11.80 -0.22 -13.17
C ASP A 303 10.41 -0.09 -12.53
N ALA A 304 10.36 0.53 -11.35
CA ALA A 304 9.13 0.87 -10.65
C ALA A 304 8.25 1.91 -11.38
N HIS A 305 8.77 2.64 -12.37
CA HIS A 305 8.08 3.75 -13.03
C HIS A 305 7.42 3.36 -14.37
N LEU A 306 7.42 2.06 -14.72
CA LEU A 306 6.73 1.56 -15.90
C LEU A 306 5.21 1.73 -15.78
N GLN A 307 4.63 2.42 -16.76
CA GLN A 307 3.19 2.72 -16.80
C GLN A 307 2.30 1.47 -16.93
N ASP A 308 2.73 0.45 -17.65
CA ASP A 308 1.98 -0.81 -17.76
C ASP A 308 2.12 -1.64 -16.46
N PRO A 309 1.02 -1.95 -15.75
CA PRO A 309 1.07 -2.71 -14.50
C PRO A 309 1.49 -4.17 -14.69
N SER A 310 1.49 -4.70 -15.92
CA SER A 310 1.83 -6.11 -16.21
C SER A 310 3.24 -6.49 -15.77
N TYR A 311 4.19 -5.56 -15.87
CA TYR A 311 5.56 -5.74 -15.39
C TYR A 311 5.60 -6.00 -13.87
N ALA A 312 5.04 -5.06 -13.10
CA ALA A 312 4.96 -5.15 -11.66
C ALA A 312 4.12 -6.36 -11.22
N PHE A 313 3.05 -6.68 -11.98
CA PHE A 313 2.19 -7.82 -11.71
C PHE A 313 2.98 -9.12 -11.86
N GLY A 314 3.74 -9.27 -12.94
CA GLY A 314 4.63 -10.42 -13.16
C GLY A 314 5.65 -10.59 -12.04
N LEU A 315 6.30 -9.51 -11.59
CA LEU A 315 7.20 -9.56 -10.43
C LEU A 315 6.48 -10.05 -9.17
N SER A 316 5.25 -9.57 -8.90
CA SER A 316 4.48 -10.00 -7.73
C SER A 316 4.24 -11.52 -7.67
N ARG A 317 4.23 -12.19 -8.83
CA ARG A 317 4.02 -13.65 -8.97
C ARG A 317 5.25 -14.49 -8.59
N LEU A 318 6.42 -13.88 -8.36
CA LEU A 318 7.59 -14.56 -7.79
C LEU A 318 7.45 -14.87 -6.29
N THR A 319 6.32 -14.47 -5.67
CA THR A 319 6.01 -14.77 -4.28
C THR A 319 5.34 -16.14 -4.17
N ASP A 320 5.85 -17.01 -3.30
CA ASP A 320 5.26 -18.34 -3.09
C ASP A 320 3.91 -18.27 -2.36
N ALA A 321 2.91 -18.98 -2.89
CA ALA A 321 1.58 -19.13 -2.28
C ALA A 321 1.60 -20.25 -1.23
N GLY A 322 2.35 -20.08 -0.14
CA GLY A 322 2.48 -21.10 0.90
C GLY A 322 3.56 -20.77 1.92
N VAL A 323 4.43 -21.75 2.20
CA VAL A 323 5.69 -21.51 2.91
C VAL A 323 6.50 -20.54 2.07
N LEU A 324 6.76 -19.37 2.64
CA LEU A 324 7.35 -18.26 1.90
C LEU A 324 8.85 -18.51 1.70
N HIS A 325 9.23 -19.18 0.63
CA HIS A 325 10.65 -19.39 0.32
C HIS A 325 11.22 -18.18 -0.40
N ARG A 326 10.40 -17.46 -1.18
CA ARG A 326 10.81 -16.23 -1.84
C ARG A 326 9.71 -15.17 -1.83
N ALA A 327 10.13 -13.92 -1.70
CA ALA A 327 9.26 -12.76 -1.84
C ALA A 327 10.02 -11.55 -2.39
N PRO A 328 9.49 -10.87 -3.42
CA PRO A 328 10.00 -9.56 -3.78
C PRO A 328 9.64 -8.52 -2.72
N ILE A 329 10.64 -7.72 -2.33
CA ILE A 329 10.57 -6.70 -1.28
C ILE A 329 11.09 -5.38 -1.85
N GLY A 330 10.32 -4.32 -1.67
CA GLY A 330 10.59 -3.00 -2.25
C GLY A 330 9.34 -2.40 -2.90
N ILE A 331 9.56 -1.37 -3.72
CA ILE A 331 8.51 -0.69 -4.47
C ILE A 331 8.34 -1.42 -5.80
N PHE A 332 7.18 -2.01 -6.05
CA PHE A 332 6.89 -2.69 -7.32
C PHE A 332 6.52 -1.70 -8.42
N ARG A 333 5.82 -0.63 -8.02
CA ARG A 333 5.23 0.35 -8.92
C ARG A 333 5.09 1.69 -8.19
N ASP A 334 5.43 2.76 -8.88
CA ASP A 334 5.24 4.15 -8.49
C ASP A 334 5.07 4.97 -9.78
N VAL A 335 3.84 5.32 -10.15
CA VAL A 335 3.53 6.01 -11.41
C VAL A 335 2.58 7.18 -11.19
N ALA A 336 2.84 8.29 -11.87
CA ALA A 336 1.93 9.43 -11.83
C ALA A 336 0.63 9.14 -12.59
N ALA A 337 -0.51 9.41 -11.95
CA ALA A 337 -1.83 9.47 -12.57
C ALA A 337 -2.70 10.51 -11.83
N PRO A 338 -3.77 11.04 -12.46
CA PRO A 338 -4.68 11.97 -11.78
C PRO A 338 -5.26 11.36 -10.50
N ALA A 339 -5.22 12.13 -9.40
CA ALA A 339 -5.86 11.72 -8.16
C ALA A 339 -7.37 12.06 -8.20
N TYR A 340 -8.22 11.13 -7.77
CA TYR A 340 -9.68 11.32 -7.85
C TYR A 340 -10.18 12.52 -7.05
N ASP A 341 -9.64 12.73 -5.86
CA ASP A 341 -10.06 13.80 -4.95
C ASP A 341 -9.69 15.19 -5.50
N ASP A 342 -8.59 15.31 -6.25
CA ASP A 342 -8.25 16.54 -6.97
C ASP A 342 -9.29 16.86 -8.06
N LEU A 343 -9.61 15.85 -8.90
CA LEU A 343 -10.59 16.01 -9.97
C LEU A 343 -11.99 16.31 -9.43
N ALA A 344 -12.37 15.69 -8.31
CA ALA A 344 -13.65 15.93 -7.66
C ALA A 344 -13.75 17.38 -7.14
N ARG A 345 -12.69 17.90 -6.51
CA ARG A 345 -12.64 19.30 -6.05
C ARG A 345 -12.64 20.29 -7.22
N GLU A 346 -11.90 20.00 -8.28
CA GLU A 346 -11.90 20.82 -9.50
C GLU A 346 -13.30 20.93 -10.11
N GLN A 347 -14.04 19.81 -10.18
CA GLN A 347 -15.40 19.79 -10.68
C GLN A 347 -16.34 20.66 -9.83
N VAL A 348 -16.22 20.61 -8.50
CA VAL A 348 -17.00 21.47 -7.59
C VAL A 348 -16.64 22.94 -7.76
N ALA A 349 -15.35 23.26 -7.85
CA ALA A 349 -14.87 24.62 -8.06
C ALA A 349 -15.38 25.20 -9.39
N LEU A 350 -15.35 24.41 -10.47
CA LEU A 350 -15.89 24.82 -11.77
C LEU A 350 -17.40 25.12 -11.68
N ALA A 351 -18.17 24.27 -11.02
CA ALA A 351 -19.61 24.47 -10.85
C ALA A 351 -19.94 25.76 -10.05
N ALA A 352 -19.10 26.13 -9.08
CA ALA A 352 -19.31 27.30 -8.22
C ALA A 352 -19.03 28.66 -8.93
N THR A 353 -18.41 28.67 -10.11
CA THR A 353 -18.09 29.92 -10.85
C THR A 353 -19.32 30.62 -11.47
N GLY A 354 -20.50 30.02 -11.38
CA GLY A 354 -21.74 30.46 -12.04
C GLY A 354 -22.42 31.73 -11.50
N GLY A 355 -21.87 32.39 -10.46
CA GLY A 355 -22.29 33.74 -10.06
C GLY A 355 -23.79 33.90 -9.75
N GLY A 356 -24.29 33.15 -8.76
CA GLY A 356 -25.64 33.28 -8.21
C GLY A 356 -25.69 32.75 -6.78
N SER A 357 -26.74 33.08 -6.03
CA SER A 357 -27.08 32.35 -4.81
C SER A 357 -27.45 30.92 -5.21
N ASP A 358 -26.73 29.91 -4.70
CA ASP A 358 -26.98 28.49 -5.00
C ASP A 358 -28.45 28.12 -4.75
N ASP A 359 -29.06 28.70 -3.72
CA ASP A 359 -30.46 28.49 -3.36
C ASP A 359 -31.43 29.11 -4.37
N ASP A 360 -31.15 30.30 -4.89
CA ASP A 360 -32.01 30.96 -5.89
C ASP A 360 -31.93 30.23 -7.25
N ALA A 361 -30.75 29.75 -7.62
CA ALA A 361 -30.55 28.95 -8.82
C ALA A 361 -31.26 27.59 -8.72
N LEU A 362 -31.14 26.90 -7.57
CA LEU A 362 -31.83 25.65 -7.30
C LEU A 362 -33.36 25.84 -7.24
N GLN A 363 -33.81 26.89 -6.57
CA GLN A 363 -35.23 27.23 -6.47
C GLN A 363 -35.82 27.57 -7.85
N SER A 364 -35.06 28.24 -8.72
CA SER A 364 -35.46 28.50 -10.11
C SER A 364 -35.57 27.23 -10.94
N LEU A 365 -34.68 26.25 -10.72
CA LEU A 365 -34.77 24.93 -11.37
C LEU A 365 -36.00 24.14 -10.90
N ILE A 366 -36.26 24.11 -9.59
CA ILE A 366 -37.43 23.45 -9.00
C ILE A 366 -38.73 24.11 -9.46
N ASN A 367 -38.76 25.45 -9.53
CA ASN A 367 -39.89 26.23 -10.02
C ASN A 367 -39.96 26.31 -11.56
N GLY A 368 -39.09 25.59 -12.27
CA GLY A 368 -38.98 25.62 -13.72
C GLY A 368 -40.26 25.15 -14.44
N GLY A 369 -40.29 25.33 -15.75
CA GLY A 369 -41.50 25.17 -16.57
C GLY A 369 -42.04 23.74 -16.72
N ASP A 370 -41.25 22.71 -16.39
CA ASP A 370 -41.62 21.30 -16.57
C ASP A 370 -42.30 20.72 -15.33
N THR A 371 -43.41 21.33 -14.90
CA THR A 371 -44.27 20.76 -13.85
C THR A 371 -45.49 20.08 -14.47
N TRP A 372 -45.90 18.94 -13.92
CA TRP A 372 -47.17 18.30 -14.25
C TRP A 372 -47.99 18.07 -12.99
N VAL A 373 -49.30 18.27 -13.10
CA VAL A 373 -50.24 17.98 -12.02
C VAL A 373 -50.57 16.48 -12.08
N VAL A 374 -50.27 15.76 -11.00
CA VAL A 374 -50.75 14.39 -10.82
C VAL A 374 -52.17 14.47 -10.25
N SER A 375 -53.17 14.21 -11.10
CA SER A 375 -54.59 14.15 -10.72
C SER A 375 -55.10 12.72 -10.66
#